data_AF-A0A1C6IGB7-F1
#
_entry.id   AF-A0A1C6IGB7-F1
#
_cell.length_a   1.000
_cell.length_b   1.000
_cell.length_c   1.000
_cell.angle_alpha   90.00
_cell.angle_beta   90.00
_cell.angle_gamma   90.00
#
_symmetry.space_group_name_H-M   'P 1'
#
loop_
_entity.id
_entity.type
_entity.pdbx_description
1 polymer ?
#
loop_
_entity_poly.entity_id
_entity_poly.type
_entity_poly.pdbx_seq_one_letter_code
_entity_poly.pdbx_strand_id
1 'polypeptide(L)'
;MTREETIKVIGIITTAYPNFDKFRDEKHIRSMVAIWADMFSEDDAGLVALAVKEHISTSKWPPSIAEIREIMTRIAHPDIIPPDEAWEVVSKYLDTEGEYNHGDIYRALPRTIAEAVDSIGYGQLYAMHVAYARGHAAKAGLDRVAFMQAYEDKVERQRRKAMLPGSLRQKIEAVSAGLDDGTRSLIEGVNRRYEERQALYRRLAEPRDLLALVGGEDAEAKLLEERERRALEARYERDDYE
;
A
#
# COMPACT_ATOMS: atom_id res chain seq x y z
N MET A 1 1.65 23.49 17.48
CA MET A 1 1.54 23.86 18.91
C MET A 1 2.41 25.09 19.19
N THR A 2 1.94 26.00 20.04
CA THR A 2 2.67 27.20 20.48
C THR A 2 3.71 26.90 21.56
N ARG A 3 4.62 27.84 21.80
CA ARG A 3 5.62 27.73 22.87
C ARG A 3 4.97 27.64 24.27
N GLU A 4 3.88 28.36 24.52
CA GLU A 4 3.18 28.33 25.80
C GLU A 4 2.53 26.96 26.07
N GLU A 5 1.90 26.38 25.05
CA GLU A 5 1.35 25.03 25.12
C GLU A 5 2.45 23.99 25.34
N THR A 6 3.61 24.18 24.70
CA THR A 6 4.77 23.31 24.89
C THR A 6 5.26 23.34 26.34
N ILE A 7 5.32 24.53 26.97
CA ILE A 7 5.68 24.65 28.39
C ILE A 7 4.71 23.86 29.26
N LYS A 8 3.40 23.90 28.99
CA LYS A 8 2.40 23.13 29.74
C LYS A 8 2.63 21.62 29.59
N VAL A 9 2.86 21.14 28.36
CA VAL A 9 3.12 19.72 28.07
C VAL A 9 4.41 19.23 28.75
N ILE A 10 5.51 19.98 28.62
CA ILE A 10 6.77 19.65 29.30
C ILE A 10 6.59 19.68 30.82
N GLY A 11 5.83 20.65 31.36
CA GLY A 11 5.46 20.70 32.78
C GLY A 11 4.84 19.38 33.25
N ILE A 12 3.83 18.88 32.54
CA ILE A 12 3.18 17.59 32.84
C ILE A 12 4.21 16.44 32.84
N ILE A 13 5.08 16.37 31.83
CA ILE A 13 6.13 15.32 31.73
C ILE A 13 7.08 15.40 32.94
N THR A 14 7.58 16.58 33.28
CA THR A 14 8.52 16.74 34.40
C THR A 14 7.88 16.36 35.74
N THR A 15 6.58 16.66 35.93
CA THR A 15 5.83 16.26 37.13
C THR A 15 5.55 14.76 37.17
N ALA A 16 5.31 14.12 36.03
CA ALA A 16 5.09 12.67 35.96
C ALA A 16 6.36 11.86 36.26
N TYR A 17 7.54 12.44 36.03
CA TYR A 17 8.84 11.78 36.23
C TYR A 17 9.78 12.57 37.16
N PRO A 18 9.41 12.76 38.45
CA PRO A 18 10.13 13.67 39.35
C PRO A 18 11.56 13.23 39.71
N ASN A 19 11.88 11.94 39.52
CA ASN A 19 13.19 11.36 39.83
C ASN A 19 14.17 11.42 38.65
N PHE A 20 13.80 12.02 37.52
CA PHE A 20 14.69 12.14 36.38
C PHE A 20 15.60 13.38 36.54
N ASP A 21 16.88 13.16 36.86
CA ASP A 21 17.81 14.23 37.26
C ASP A 21 17.90 15.39 36.26
N LYS A 22 17.77 15.11 34.95
CA LYS A 22 17.83 16.16 33.92
C LYS A 22 16.67 17.17 34.01
N PHE A 23 15.56 16.81 34.65
CA PHE A 23 14.43 17.71 34.91
C PHE A 23 14.65 18.65 36.10
N ARG A 24 15.82 18.60 36.75
CA ARG A 24 16.22 19.57 37.78
C ARG A 24 17.05 20.73 37.21
N ASP A 25 17.56 20.59 35.99
CA ASP A 25 18.32 21.64 35.31
C ASP A 25 17.38 22.52 34.47
N GLU A 26 17.21 23.77 34.91
CA GLU A 26 16.38 24.76 34.22
C GLU A 26 16.90 25.05 32.79
N LYS A 27 18.21 25.00 32.55
CA LYS A 27 18.78 25.15 31.21
C LYS A 27 18.40 23.97 30.32
N HIS A 28 18.43 22.75 30.87
CA HIS A 28 17.98 21.56 30.15
C HIS A 28 16.48 21.65 29.78
N ILE A 29 15.63 22.05 30.73
CA ILE A 29 14.19 22.23 30.48
C ILE A 29 13.95 23.27 29.39
N ARG A 30 14.64 24.43 29.43
CA ARG A 30 14.52 25.46 28.38
C ARG A 30 14.88 24.92 27.00
N SER A 31 15.97 24.14 26.90
CA SER A 31 16.36 23.50 25.64
C SER A 31 15.33 22.47 25.18
N MET A 32 14.77 21.68 26.11
CA MET A 32 13.72 20.72 25.81
C MET A 32 12.47 21.40 25.26
N VAL A 33 12.01 22.49 25.90
CA VAL A 33 10.89 23.31 25.41
C VAL A 33 11.18 23.87 24.01
N ALA A 34 12.38 24.37 23.75
CA ALA A 34 12.73 24.91 22.43
C ALA A 34 12.65 23.83 21.33
N ILE A 35 13.23 22.65 21.57
CA ILE A 35 13.21 21.54 20.61
C ILE A 35 11.78 21.02 20.42
N TRP A 36 11.02 20.82 21.49
CA TRP A 36 9.65 20.32 21.37
C TRP A 36 8.73 21.34 20.68
N ALA A 37 8.91 22.64 20.92
CA ALA A 37 8.11 23.67 20.26
C ALA A 37 8.39 23.71 18.75
N ASP A 38 9.65 23.53 18.33
CA ASP A 38 10.03 23.42 16.92
C ASP A 38 9.47 22.14 16.30
N MET A 39 9.74 21.00 16.95
CA MET A 39 9.34 19.68 16.48
C MET A 39 7.83 19.54 16.36
N PHE A 40 7.03 20.13 17.25
CA PHE A 40 5.56 20.06 17.25
C PHE A 40 4.88 21.36 16.77
N SER A 41 5.60 22.22 16.05
CA SER A 41 5.11 23.53 15.61
C SER A 41 3.85 23.43 14.74
N GLU A 42 3.77 22.42 13.88
CA GLU A 42 2.65 22.14 12.95
C GLU A 42 1.50 21.32 13.57
N ASP A 43 1.66 20.80 14.79
CA ASP A 43 0.72 19.83 15.36
C ASP A 43 -0.34 20.45 16.27
N ASP A 44 -1.51 19.78 16.34
CA ASP A 44 -2.55 20.12 17.28
C ASP A 44 -2.10 19.87 18.73
N ALA A 45 -2.22 20.89 19.58
CA ALA A 45 -1.78 20.81 20.97
C ALA A 45 -2.61 19.80 21.79
N GLY A 46 -3.88 19.63 21.45
CA GLY A 46 -4.77 18.65 22.10
C GLY A 46 -4.31 17.22 21.83
N LEU A 47 -3.98 16.90 20.58
CA LEU A 47 -3.45 15.60 20.16
C LEU A 47 -2.10 15.28 20.82
N VAL A 48 -1.18 16.24 20.86
CA VAL A 48 0.12 16.08 21.56
C VAL A 48 -0.11 15.81 23.04
N ALA A 49 -0.99 16.57 23.69
CA ALA A 49 -1.30 16.39 25.11
C ALA A 49 -1.97 15.04 25.40
N LEU A 50 -2.85 14.56 24.50
CA LEU A 50 -3.46 13.23 24.62
C LEU A 50 -2.41 12.13 24.50
N ALA A 51 -1.50 12.24 23.54
CA ALA A 51 -0.41 11.28 23.37
C ALA A 51 0.53 11.23 24.58
N VAL A 52 0.87 12.39 25.15
CA VAL A 52 1.65 12.48 26.38
C VAL A 52 0.91 11.82 27.55
N LYS A 53 -0.39 12.07 27.71
CA LYS A 53 -1.21 11.43 28.76
C LYS A 53 -1.24 9.92 28.64
N GLU A 54 -1.33 9.40 27.42
CA GLU A 54 -1.27 7.96 27.18
C GLU A 54 0.11 7.39 27.55
N HIS A 55 1.19 8.05 27.13
CA HIS A 55 2.56 7.61 27.46
C HIS A 55 2.79 7.56 28.96
N ILE A 56 2.45 8.62 29.70
CA ILE A 56 2.66 8.65 31.16
C ILE A 56 1.80 7.64 31.91
N SER A 57 0.69 7.19 31.31
CA SER A 57 -0.18 6.17 31.91
C SER A 57 0.39 4.75 31.79
N THR A 58 1.30 4.53 30.83
CA THR A 58 1.77 3.18 30.44
C THR A 58 3.27 3.00 30.57
N SER A 59 4.05 4.10 30.58
CA SER A 59 5.51 4.07 30.63
C SER A 59 6.09 4.60 31.94
N LYS A 60 7.05 3.86 32.47
CA LYS A 60 7.85 4.24 33.65
C LYS A 60 8.95 5.25 33.32
N TRP A 61 9.19 5.54 32.04
CA TRP A 61 10.30 6.38 31.57
C TRP A 61 9.82 7.61 30.82
N PRO A 62 10.49 8.77 30.96
CA PRO A 62 10.15 9.98 30.21
C PRO A 62 10.12 9.73 28.70
N PRO A 63 9.12 10.27 27.97
CA PRO A 63 9.00 10.07 26.54
C PRO A 63 10.09 10.79 25.75
N SER A 64 10.50 10.15 24.66
CA SER A 64 11.14 10.78 23.51
C SER A 64 10.09 11.43 22.60
N ILE A 65 10.55 12.33 21.72
CA ILE A 65 9.70 12.95 20.70
C ILE A 65 9.14 11.89 19.75
N ALA A 66 9.94 10.87 19.43
CA ALA A 66 9.54 9.78 18.53
C ALA A 66 8.38 8.94 19.12
N GLU A 67 8.43 8.60 20.41
CA GLU A 67 7.34 7.87 21.08
C GLU A 67 6.04 8.68 21.08
N ILE A 68 6.11 9.99 21.34
CA ILE A 68 4.92 10.84 21.26
C ILE A 68 4.39 10.90 19.82
N ARG A 69 5.26 11.01 18.81
CA ARG A 69 4.87 10.96 17.39
C ARG A 69 4.18 9.65 17.02
N GLU A 70 4.67 8.53 17.53
CA GLU A 70 4.10 7.21 17.29
C GLU A 70 2.69 7.10 17.89
N ILE A 71 2.51 7.52 19.14
CA ILE A 71 1.21 7.54 19.82
C ILE A 71 0.24 8.49 19.09
N MET A 72 0.68 9.71 18.74
CA MET A 72 -0.13 10.65 17.98
C MET A 72 -0.59 10.05 16.65
N THR A 73 0.32 9.38 15.94
CA THR A 73 0.03 8.74 14.65
C THR A 73 -1.02 7.65 14.83
N ARG A 74 -0.88 6.79 15.84
CA ARG A 74 -1.86 5.75 16.12
C ARG A 74 -3.24 6.32 16.47
N ILE A 75 -3.30 7.42 17.23
CA ILE A 75 -4.57 8.08 17.57
C ILE A 75 -5.21 8.72 16.33
N ALA A 76 -4.42 9.40 15.50
CA ALA A 76 -4.90 10.13 14.33
C ALA A 76 -5.24 9.24 13.14
N HIS A 77 -4.69 8.03 13.09
CA HIS A 77 -4.83 7.10 11.96
C HIS A 77 -5.39 5.73 12.38
N PRO A 78 -6.67 5.67 12.80
CA PRO A 78 -7.34 4.40 13.10
C PRO A 78 -7.52 3.53 11.85
N ASP A 79 -7.34 4.09 10.66
CA ASP A 79 -7.31 3.39 9.38
C ASP A 79 -6.06 2.51 9.18
N ILE A 80 -5.01 2.71 9.99
CA ILE A 80 -3.82 1.85 10.00
C ILE A 80 -4.11 0.62 10.87
N ILE A 81 -4.72 -0.39 10.24
CA ILE A 81 -5.14 -1.63 10.90
C ILE A 81 -3.91 -2.42 11.43
N PRO A 82 -3.92 -2.88 12.70
CA PRO A 82 -2.88 -3.76 13.24
C PRO A 82 -2.66 -5.04 12.40
N PRO A 83 -1.42 -5.55 12.27
CA PRO A 83 -1.13 -6.70 11.42
C PRO A 83 -1.92 -7.98 11.74
N ASP A 84 -2.17 -8.24 13.03
CA ASP A 84 -2.94 -9.38 13.50
C ASP A 84 -4.43 -9.29 13.12
N GLU A 85 -5.04 -8.12 13.30
CA GLU A 85 -6.42 -7.85 12.85
C GLU A 85 -6.54 -7.93 11.33
N ALA A 86 -5.55 -7.38 10.61
CA ALA A 86 -5.50 -7.47 9.14
C ALA A 86 -5.41 -8.92 8.66
N TRP A 87 -4.62 -9.76 9.33
CA TRP A 87 -4.54 -11.20 9.03
C TRP A 87 -5.88 -11.91 9.26
N GLU A 88 -6.58 -11.59 10.35
CA GLU A 88 -7.88 -12.20 10.64
C GLU A 88 -8.90 -11.91 9.53
N VAL A 89 -8.93 -10.67 9.03
CA VAL A 89 -9.77 -10.29 7.89
C VAL A 89 -9.39 -11.09 6.64
N VAL A 90 -8.10 -11.20 6.33
CA VAL A 90 -7.64 -11.93 5.13
C VAL A 90 -7.90 -13.43 5.23
N SER A 91 -7.68 -14.05 6.38
CA SER A 91 -7.99 -15.47 6.58
C SER A 91 -9.47 -15.75 6.29
N LYS A 92 -10.37 -14.97 6.88
CA LYS A 92 -11.82 -15.11 6.63
C LYS A 92 -12.19 -14.86 5.18
N TYR A 93 -11.52 -13.92 4.53
CA TYR A 93 -11.72 -13.63 3.12
C TYR A 93 -11.32 -14.81 2.22
N LEU A 94 -10.16 -15.42 2.48
CA LEU A 94 -9.69 -16.61 1.74
C LEU A 94 -10.64 -17.80 1.93
N ASP A 95 -11.13 -18.03 3.14
CA ASP A 95 -12.11 -19.07 3.44
C ASP A 95 -13.45 -18.85 2.72
N THR A 96 -13.85 -17.59 2.51
CA THR A 96 -15.14 -17.23 1.93
C THR A 96 -15.13 -17.25 0.40
N GLU A 97 -14.09 -16.68 -0.22
CA GLU A 97 -14.00 -16.57 -1.69
C GLU A 97 -13.50 -17.85 -2.36
N GLY A 98 -12.70 -18.66 -1.66
CA GLY A 98 -12.17 -19.90 -2.20
C GLY A 98 -11.10 -19.70 -3.28
N GLU A 99 -10.81 -20.76 -4.04
CA GLU A 99 -9.67 -20.79 -4.98
C GLU A 99 -9.83 -19.85 -6.18
N TYR A 100 -11.07 -19.68 -6.64
CA TYR A 100 -11.40 -18.96 -7.87
C TYR A 100 -12.08 -17.62 -7.56
N ASN A 101 -11.33 -16.72 -6.93
CA ASN A 101 -11.79 -15.37 -6.70
C ASN A 101 -11.80 -14.58 -8.01
N HIS A 102 -13.00 -14.39 -8.56
CA HIS A 102 -13.25 -13.56 -9.74
C HIS A 102 -13.63 -12.11 -9.38
N GLY A 103 -13.67 -11.80 -8.08
CA GLY A 103 -14.00 -10.48 -7.56
C GLY A 103 -12.83 -9.51 -7.58
N ASP A 104 -13.16 -8.23 -7.41
CA ASP A 104 -12.17 -7.16 -7.23
C ASP A 104 -11.78 -7.08 -5.76
N ILE A 105 -10.57 -7.56 -5.41
CA ILE A 105 -10.04 -7.55 -4.04
C ILE A 105 -10.03 -6.13 -3.43
N TYR A 106 -9.91 -5.08 -4.24
CA TYR A 106 -9.91 -3.69 -3.78
C TYR A 106 -11.31 -3.17 -3.43
N ARG A 107 -12.37 -3.87 -3.84
CA ARG A 107 -13.74 -3.62 -3.37
C ARG A 107 -14.08 -4.39 -2.10
N ALA A 108 -13.42 -5.53 -1.88
CA ALA A 108 -13.71 -6.42 -0.76
C ALA A 108 -12.88 -6.14 0.49
N LEU A 109 -11.65 -5.62 0.34
CA LEU A 109 -10.71 -5.41 1.44
C LEU A 109 -10.27 -3.94 1.55
N PRO A 110 -9.92 -3.45 2.76
CA PRO A 110 -9.26 -2.18 2.93
C PRO A 110 -8.01 -2.06 2.04
N ARG A 111 -7.78 -0.87 1.47
CA ARG A 111 -6.78 -0.66 0.41
C ARG A 111 -5.39 -1.22 0.74
N THR A 112 -4.86 -0.95 1.93
CA THR A 112 -3.53 -1.45 2.34
C THR A 112 -3.48 -2.98 2.45
N ILE A 113 -4.57 -3.61 2.90
CA ILE A 113 -4.70 -5.07 2.98
C ILE A 113 -4.77 -5.66 1.57
N ALA A 114 -5.60 -5.08 0.69
CA ALA A 114 -5.71 -5.50 -0.71
C ALA A 114 -4.36 -5.41 -1.43
N GLU A 115 -3.62 -4.31 -1.25
CA GLU A 115 -2.28 -4.15 -1.81
C GLU A 115 -1.27 -5.19 -1.29
N ALA A 116 -1.41 -5.66 -0.05
CA ALA A 116 -0.57 -6.73 0.51
C ALA A 116 -0.90 -8.08 -0.12
N VAL A 117 -2.19 -8.42 -0.23
CA VAL A 117 -2.67 -9.62 -0.94
C VAL A 117 -2.21 -9.61 -2.41
N ASP A 118 -2.36 -8.48 -3.09
CA ASP A 118 -1.96 -8.30 -4.50
C ASP A 118 -0.45 -8.47 -4.69
N SER A 119 0.36 -7.94 -3.76
CA SER A 119 1.83 -8.09 -3.82
C SER A 119 2.32 -9.54 -3.69
N ILE A 120 1.53 -10.39 -3.03
CA ILE A 120 1.80 -11.84 -2.93
C ILE A 120 1.17 -12.58 -4.13
N GLY A 121 0.03 -12.09 -4.60
CA GLY A 121 -0.85 -12.75 -5.55
C GLY A 121 -1.88 -13.63 -4.83
N TYR A 122 -3.17 -13.38 -5.11
CA TYR A 122 -4.28 -14.08 -4.45
C TYR A 122 -4.16 -15.61 -4.53
N GLY A 123 -3.95 -16.16 -5.74
CA GLY A 123 -3.87 -17.61 -5.94
C GLY A 123 -2.69 -18.26 -5.19
N GLN A 124 -1.56 -17.55 -5.09
CA GLN A 124 -0.40 -18.02 -4.33
C GLN A 124 -0.71 -18.04 -2.83
N LEU A 125 -1.31 -16.97 -2.32
CA LEU A 125 -1.71 -16.87 -0.93
C LEU A 125 -2.74 -17.94 -0.56
N TYR A 126 -3.75 -18.16 -1.41
CA TYR A 126 -4.75 -19.21 -1.22
C TYR A 126 -4.14 -20.61 -1.23
N ALA A 127 -3.23 -20.91 -2.16
CA ALA A 127 -2.54 -22.20 -2.22
C ALA A 127 -1.75 -22.51 -0.94
N MET A 128 -1.18 -21.49 -0.30
CA MET A 128 -0.51 -21.61 0.99
C MET A 128 -1.52 -21.79 2.14
N HIS A 129 -2.66 -21.09 2.08
CA HIS A 129 -3.71 -21.15 3.08
C HIS A 129 -4.31 -22.56 3.23
N VAL A 130 -4.64 -23.21 2.10
CA VAL A 130 -5.22 -24.56 2.11
C VAL A 130 -4.16 -25.67 2.17
N ALA A 131 -2.88 -25.35 2.30
CA ALA A 131 -1.79 -26.32 2.19
C ALA A 131 -1.89 -27.44 3.23
N TYR A 132 -2.29 -27.13 4.47
CA TYR A 132 -2.50 -28.14 5.50
C TYR A 132 -3.61 -29.13 5.13
N ALA A 133 -4.77 -28.62 4.69
CA ALA A 133 -5.90 -29.43 4.26
C ALA A 133 -5.57 -30.31 3.04
N ARG A 134 -4.63 -29.87 2.19
CA ARG A 134 -4.10 -30.63 1.05
C ARG A 134 -2.98 -31.61 1.42
N GLY A 135 -2.73 -31.85 2.71
CA GLY A 135 -1.73 -32.82 3.18
C GLY A 135 -0.29 -32.28 3.21
N HIS A 136 -0.08 -30.97 3.02
CA HIS A 136 1.22 -30.33 3.06
C HIS A 136 1.48 -29.64 4.40
N ALA A 137 1.56 -30.43 5.47
CA ALA A 137 1.73 -29.91 6.85
C ALA A 137 2.97 -28.99 7.01
N ALA A 138 4.07 -29.27 6.29
CA ALA A 138 5.28 -28.43 6.32
C ALA A 138 5.08 -27.00 5.76
N LYS A 139 3.96 -26.75 5.07
CA LYS A 139 3.60 -25.44 4.51
C LYS A 139 2.48 -24.74 5.29
N ALA A 140 1.96 -25.36 6.34
CA ALA A 140 0.92 -24.77 7.17
C ALA A 140 1.41 -23.47 7.83
N GLY A 141 0.60 -22.41 7.76
CA GLY A 141 0.92 -21.11 8.35
C GLY A 141 1.88 -20.23 7.54
N LEU A 142 2.40 -20.72 6.39
CA LEU A 142 3.23 -19.88 5.52
C LEU A 142 2.44 -18.72 4.89
N ASP A 143 1.14 -18.91 4.67
CA ASP A 143 0.20 -17.89 4.22
C ASP A 143 0.21 -16.67 5.16
N ARG A 144 0.07 -16.92 6.47
CA ARG A 144 0.16 -15.89 7.49
C ARG A 144 1.52 -15.20 7.44
N VAL A 145 2.61 -15.96 7.38
CA VAL A 145 3.97 -15.38 7.36
C VAL A 145 4.16 -14.47 6.15
N ALA A 146 3.78 -14.92 4.95
CA ALA A 146 3.89 -14.13 3.73
C ALA A 146 3.03 -12.86 3.80
N PHE A 147 1.79 -12.97 4.28
CA PHE A 147 0.92 -11.81 4.46
C PHE A 147 1.49 -10.81 5.46
N MET A 148 1.88 -11.27 6.65
CA MET A 148 2.41 -10.40 7.70
C MET A 148 3.64 -9.63 7.21
N GLN A 149 4.57 -10.30 6.53
CA GLN A 149 5.76 -9.65 5.98
C GLN A 149 5.41 -8.57 4.94
N ALA A 150 4.50 -8.87 4.00
CA ALA A 150 4.09 -7.91 2.98
C ALA A 150 3.31 -6.72 3.55
N TYR A 151 2.46 -6.97 4.56
CA TYR A 151 1.59 -5.98 5.17
C TYR A 151 2.32 -5.07 6.15
N GLU A 152 3.19 -5.62 7.00
CA GLU A 152 4.00 -4.87 7.97
C GLU A 152 4.88 -3.83 7.26
N ASP A 153 5.54 -4.20 6.16
CA ASP A 153 6.34 -3.28 5.36
C ASP A 153 5.53 -2.08 4.83
N LYS A 154 4.27 -2.30 4.44
CA LYS A 154 3.39 -1.25 3.93
C LYS A 154 2.91 -0.35 5.05
N VAL A 155 2.46 -0.94 6.15
CA VAL A 155 2.00 -0.21 7.34
C VAL A 155 3.12 0.60 7.95
N GLU A 156 4.33 0.06 8.05
CA GLU A 156 5.49 0.78 8.59
C GLU A 156 5.84 1.99 7.74
N ARG A 157 5.78 1.89 6.41
CA ARG A 157 5.96 3.04 5.51
C ARG A 157 4.87 4.09 5.70
N GLN A 158 3.61 3.68 5.84
CA GLN A 158 2.49 4.58 6.11
C GLN A 158 2.66 5.29 7.46
N ARG A 159 2.97 4.54 8.53
CA ARG A 159 3.23 5.06 9.88
C ARG A 159 4.38 6.05 9.87
N ARG A 160 5.54 5.68 9.31
CA ARG A 160 6.70 6.60 9.21
C ARG A 160 6.35 7.87 8.46
N LYS A 161 5.60 7.78 7.36
CA LYS A 161 5.16 8.95 6.61
C LYS A 161 4.17 9.80 7.42
N ALA A 162 3.31 9.20 8.23
CA ALA A 162 2.34 9.92 9.06
C ALA A 162 2.99 10.58 10.30
N MET A 163 4.05 9.97 10.86
CA MET A 163 4.79 10.51 12.00
C MET A 163 5.56 11.81 11.68
N LEU A 164 5.86 12.09 10.42
CA LEU A 164 6.69 13.23 10.03
C LEU A 164 5.84 14.48 9.73
N PRO A 165 6.24 15.66 10.24
CA PRO A 165 5.61 16.94 9.87
C PRO A 165 5.58 17.18 8.36
N GLY A 166 4.58 17.95 7.91
CA GLY A 166 4.40 18.25 6.49
C GLY A 166 5.64 18.92 5.88
N SER A 167 6.16 19.96 6.55
CA SER A 167 7.34 20.67 6.04
C SER A 167 8.61 19.80 6.03
N LEU A 168 8.79 18.92 7.02
CA LEU A 168 9.95 18.03 7.07
C LEU A 168 9.91 17.01 5.93
N ARG A 169 8.73 16.43 5.66
CA ARG A 169 8.55 15.52 4.51
C ARG A 169 8.88 16.19 3.19
N GLN A 170 8.37 17.40 2.97
CA GLN A 170 8.63 18.16 1.73
C GLN A 170 10.12 18.44 1.54
N LYS A 171 10.84 18.81 2.61
CA LYS A 171 12.29 19.01 2.56
C LYS A 171 13.04 17.71 2.22
N ILE A 172 12.65 16.59 2.82
CA ILE A 172 13.23 15.27 2.52
C ILE A 172 12.97 14.91 1.05
N GLU A 173 11.73 15.05 0.58
CA GLU A 173 11.36 14.73 -0.81
C GLU A 173 12.11 15.60 -1.82
N ALA A 174 12.30 16.89 -1.54
CA ALA A 174 13.07 17.80 -2.39
C ALA A 174 14.55 17.39 -2.51
N VAL A 175 15.18 17.00 -1.39
CA VAL A 175 16.56 16.51 -1.40
C VAL A 175 16.66 15.17 -2.12
N SER A 176 15.73 14.24 -1.87
CA SER A 176 15.70 12.95 -2.55
C SER A 176 15.50 13.10 -4.06
N ALA A 177 14.70 14.05 -4.52
CA ALA A 177 14.51 14.32 -5.95
C ALA A 177 15.80 14.83 -6.62
N GLY A 178 16.62 15.60 -5.91
CA GLY A 178 17.94 16.02 -6.40
C GLY A 178 18.99 14.92 -6.48
N LEU A 179 18.72 13.76 -5.87
CA LEU A 179 19.60 12.58 -5.86
C LEU A 179 19.07 11.44 -6.75
N ASP A 180 18.07 11.70 -7.60
CA ASP A 180 17.48 10.67 -8.45
C ASP A 180 18.52 10.11 -9.44
N ASP A 181 18.67 8.79 -9.43
CA ASP A 181 19.63 8.03 -10.25
C ASP A 181 18.95 7.38 -11.48
N GLY A 182 17.70 7.75 -11.77
CA GLY A 182 16.88 7.18 -12.83
C GLY A 182 16.11 5.92 -12.42
N THR A 183 16.31 5.39 -11.20
CA THR A 183 15.55 4.23 -10.70
C THR A 183 14.04 4.48 -10.75
N ARG A 184 13.58 5.70 -10.39
CA ARG A 184 12.16 6.05 -10.44
C ARG A 184 11.60 6.00 -11.86
N SER A 185 12.32 6.52 -12.84
CA SER A 185 11.91 6.49 -14.24
C SER A 185 11.79 5.05 -14.77
N LEU A 186 12.70 4.16 -14.36
CA LEU A 186 12.63 2.75 -14.75
C LEU A 186 11.37 2.07 -14.20
N ILE A 187 11.04 2.33 -12.93
CA ILE A 187 9.81 1.81 -12.28
C ILE A 187 8.57 2.34 -13.00
N GLU A 188 8.50 3.65 -13.27
CA GLU A 188 7.39 4.26 -14.00
C GLU A 188 7.21 3.66 -15.40
N GLY A 189 8.31 3.38 -16.09
CA GLY A 189 8.30 2.72 -17.39
C GLY A 189 7.73 1.30 -17.33
N VAL A 190 8.04 0.53 -16.27
CA VAL A 190 7.46 -0.80 -16.05
C VAL A 190 5.96 -0.70 -15.77
N ASN A 191 5.54 0.20 -14.89
CA ASN A 191 4.14 0.37 -14.51
C ASN A 191 3.27 0.77 -15.71
N ARG A 192 3.75 1.70 -16.53
CA ARG A 192 3.05 2.13 -17.74
C ARG A 192 2.78 0.98 -18.70
N ARG A 193 3.80 0.16 -18.99
CA ARG A 193 3.66 -1.03 -19.85
C ARG A 193 2.68 -2.05 -19.26
N TYR A 194 2.67 -2.21 -17.94
CA TYR A 194 1.71 -3.07 -17.27
C TYR A 194 0.27 -2.55 -17.44
N GLU A 195 0.03 -1.25 -17.19
CA GLU A 195 -1.28 -0.61 -17.34
C GLU A 195 -1.81 -0.68 -18.78
N GLU A 196 -0.95 -0.40 -19.77
CA GLU A 196 -1.28 -0.53 -21.20
C GLU A 196 -1.73 -1.96 -21.54
N ARG A 197 -1.01 -2.97 -21.03
CA ARG A 197 -1.35 -4.37 -21.24
C ARG A 197 -2.65 -4.79 -20.54
N GLN A 198 -2.89 -4.32 -19.32
CA GLN A 198 -4.17 -4.57 -18.62
C GLN A 198 -5.35 -3.88 -19.31
N ALA A 199 -5.15 -2.68 -19.86
CA ALA A 199 -6.15 -2.00 -20.66
C ALA A 199 -6.46 -2.77 -21.95
N LEU A 200 -5.44 -3.32 -22.62
CA LEU A 200 -5.62 -4.21 -23.78
C LEU A 200 -6.46 -5.43 -23.41
N TYR A 201 -6.11 -6.16 -22.34
CA TYR A 201 -6.86 -7.36 -21.93
C TYR A 201 -8.31 -7.05 -21.56
N ARG A 202 -8.56 -5.94 -20.86
CA ARG A 202 -9.93 -5.50 -20.57
C ARG A 202 -10.75 -5.23 -21.83
N ARG A 203 -10.16 -4.59 -22.84
CA ARG A 203 -10.83 -4.40 -24.15
C ARG A 203 -11.13 -5.72 -24.84
N LEU A 204 -10.16 -6.64 -24.86
CA LEU A 204 -10.34 -7.97 -25.46
C LEU A 204 -11.38 -8.85 -24.76
N ALA A 205 -11.65 -8.61 -23.47
CA ALA A 205 -12.66 -9.31 -22.70
C ALA A 205 -14.09 -8.76 -22.92
N GLU A 206 -14.25 -7.60 -23.59
CA GLU A 206 -15.57 -7.08 -23.94
C GLU A 206 -16.19 -7.94 -25.06
N PRO A 207 -17.44 -8.41 -24.92
CA PRO A 207 -18.09 -9.30 -25.90
C PRO A 207 -18.11 -8.76 -27.33
N ARG A 208 -18.13 -7.43 -27.47
CA ARG A 208 -18.15 -6.73 -28.75
C ARG A 208 -16.84 -6.86 -29.52
N ASP A 209 -15.70 -6.95 -28.83
CA ASP A 209 -14.37 -7.03 -29.42
C ASP A 209 -13.94 -8.49 -29.68
N LEU A 210 -14.46 -9.45 -28.91
CA LEU A 210 -14.36 -10.89 -29.23
C LEU A 210 -15.00 -11.21 -30.59
N LEU A 211 -16.16 -10.64 -30.89
CA LEU A 211 -16.83 -10.78 -32.20
C LEU A 211 -16.04 -10.13 -33.36
N ALA A 212 -15.29 -9.06 -33.09
CA ALA A 212 -14.42 -8.41 -34.06
C ALA A 212 -13.13 -9.21 -34.34
N LEU A 213 -12.63 -9.96 -33.35
CA LEU A 213 -11.41 -10.77 -33.45
C LEU A 213 -11.64 -12.19 -33.97
N VAL A 214 -12.75 -12.81 -33.61
CA VAL A 214 -13.14 -14.14 -34.14
C VAL A 214 -13.57 -14.03 -35.60
N GLY A 215 -13.78 -12.81 -36.11
CA GLY A 215 -14.35 -12.60 -37.43
C GLY A 215 -15.76 -13.18 -37.41
N GLY A 216 -16.74 -12.39 -36.97
CA GLY A 216 -18.15 -12.78 -37.13
C GLY A 216 -18.38 -13.34 -38.52
N GLU A 217 -19.23 -14.37 -38.65
CA GLU A 217 -19.40 -15.30 -39.80
C GLU A 217 -19.18 -14.70 -41.21
N ASP A 218 -19.45 -13.41 -41.39
CA ASP A 218 -19.11 -12.59 -42.57
C ASP A 218 -17.61 -12.49 -42.93
N ALA A 219 -16.67 -12.63 -41.99
CA ALA A 219 -15.24 -12.44 -42.25
C ALA A 219 -14.61 -13.67 -42.94
N GLU A 220 -14.97 -14.88 -42.51
CA GLU A 220 -14.60 -16.12 -43.20
C GLU A 220 -15.29 -16.21 -44.56
N ALA A 221 -16.58 -15.82 -44.66
CA ALA A 221 -17.31 -15.77 -45.93
C ALA A 221 -16.65 -14.82 -46.94
N LYS A 222 -16.24 -13.62 -46.51
CA LYS A 222 -15.53 -12.65 -47.36
C LYS A 222 -14.16 -13.14 -47.80
N LEU A 223 -13.41 -13.82 -46.93
CA LEU A 223 -12.12 -14.42 -47.29
C LEU A 223 -12.26 -15.60 -48.26
N LEU A 224 -13.35 -16.36 -48.16
CA LEU A 224 -13.68 -17.44 -49.09
C LEU A 224 -14.08 -16.88 -50.46
N GLU A 225 -14.96 -15.88 -50.51
CA GLU A 225 -15.36 -15.19 -51.74
C GLU A 225 -14.15 -14.54 -52.44
N GLU A 226 -13.23 -13.93 -51.70
CA GLU A 226 -12.03 -13.32 -52.29
C GLU A 226 -11.06 -14.38 -52.85
N ARG A 227 -10.96 -15.55 -52.19
CA ARG A 227 -10.19 -16.70 -52.70
C ARG A 227 -10.81 -17.31 -53.95
N GLU A 228 -12.12 -17.47 -53.99
CA GLU A 228 -12.84 -17.98 -55.16
C GLU A 228 -12.74 -17.00 -56.34
N ARG A 229 -12.83 -15.69 -56.09
CA ARG A 229 -12.66 -14.66 -57.12
C ARG A 229 -11.26 -14.69 -57.73
N ARG A 230 -10.20 -14.77 -56.90
CA ARG A 230 -8.82 -14.89 -57.39
C ARG A 230 -8.56 -16.21 -58.13
N ALA A 231 -9.21 -17.30 -57.72
CA ALA A 231 -9.11 -18.57 -58.42
C ALA A 231 -9.82 -18.55 -59.79
N LEU A 232 -10.91 -17.79 -59.91
CA LEU A 232 -11.60 -17.55 -61.18
C LEU A 232 -10.77 -16.67 -62.11
N GLU A 233 -10.25 -15.54 -61.61
CA GLU A 233 -9.37 -14.63 -62.37
C GLU A 233 -8.13 -15.37 -62.90
N ALA A 234 -7.50 -16.21 -62.08
CA ALA A 234 -6.35 -17.03 -62.49
C ALA A 234 -6.68 -18.15 -63.50
N ARG A 235 -7.96 -18.51 -63.67
CA ARG A 235 -8.42 -19.43 -64.73
C ARG A 235 -8.68 -18.68 -66.03
N TYR A 236 -9.31 -17.50 -65.97
CA TYR A 236 -9.48 -16.64 -67.13
C TYR A 236 -8.14 -16.16 -67.71
N GLU A 237 -7.13 -15.86 -66.88
CA GLU A 237 -5.78 -15.53 -67.34
C GLU A 237 -5.02 -16.70 -68.01
N ARG A 238 -5.45 -17.95 -67.80
CA ARG A 238 -4.88 -19.12 -68.50
C ARG A 238 -5.53 -19.40 -69.85
N ASP A 239 -6.81 -19.07 -70.00
CA ASP A 239 -7.56 -19.32 -71.23
C ASP A 239 -7.34 -18.23 -72.29
N ASP A 240 -6.74 -17.09 -71.95
CA ASP A 240 -6.35 -16.01 -72.88
C ASP A 240 -4.96 -16.23 -73.55
N TYR A 241 -4.31 -17.40 -73.33
CA TYR A 241 -3.02 -17.79 -73.93
C TYR A 241 -3.06 -19.18 -74.61
N GLU A 242 -4.17 -19.55 -75.25
CA GLU A 242 -4.22 -20.56 -76.33
C GLU A 242 -4.75 -19.94 -77.63
#